data_AF-A0AAD6SSY2-F1
#
_entry.id   AF-A0AAD6SSY2-F1
#
_cell.length_a   1.000
_cell.length_b   1.000
_cell.length_c   1.000
_cell.angle_alpha   90.00
_cell.angle_beta   90.00
_cell.angle_gamma   90.00
#
_symmetry.space_group_name_H-M   'P 1'
#
loop_
_entity.id
_entity.type
_entity.pdbx_description
1 polymer ?
#
loop_
_entity_poly.entity_id
_entity_poly.type
_entity_poly.pdbx_seq_one_letter_code
_entity_poly.pdbx_strand_id
1 'polypeptide(L)'
;MSYHLRLGESALVFFPPQTRDGHDLEESYVVQVMVKIESETRSPTREDVATYFDAQDEITAAIESILIENIIMPLQRTIEIEGEGYVLVGEKKDWLYGRRLHLKWGDEDVRACADKWVFYFRTCKVAE
;
A
#
# COMPACT_ATOMS: atom_id res chain seq x y z
N MET A 1 -12.34 -1.67 -10.92
CA MET A 1 -12.35 -0.21 -10.73
C MET A 1 -10.90 0.20 -10.58
N SER A 2 -10.39 1.13 -11.40
CA SER A 2 -9.02 1.62 -11.23
C SER A 2 -9.04 2.76 -10.23
N TYR A 3 -8.34 2.62 -9.12
CA TYR A 3 -8.00 3.73 -8.22
C TYR A 3 -6.49 3.82 -8.14
N HIS A 4 -5.99 4.96 -7.67
CA HIS A 4 -4.55 5.19 -7.57
C HIS A 4 -4.23 5.68 -6.16
N LEU A 5 -3.19 5.10 -5.57
CA LEU A 5 -2.64 5.63 -4.33
C LEU A 5 -1.97 6.97 -4.60
N ARG A 6 -2.18 7.93 -3.71
CA ARG A 6 -1.65 9.29 -3.85
C ARG A 6 -0.45 9.48 -2.96
N LEU A 7 0.57 10.13 -3.50
CA LEU A 7 1.76 10.50 -2.76
C LEU A 7 1.40 11.49 -1.64
N GLY A 8 1.83 11.19 -0.42
CA GLY A 8 1.61 12.01 0.77
C GLY A 8 0.25 11.86 1.44
N GLU A 9 -0.66 11.05 0.87
CA GLU A 9 -2.00 10.82 1.42
C GLU A 9 -2.10 9.41 2.03
N SER A 10 -2.87 9.30 3.11
CA SER A 10 -3.27 7.99 3.63
C SER A 10 -4.58 7.57 3.00
N ALA A 11 -4.65 6.32 2.57
CA ALA A 11 -5.83 5.70 2.01
C ALA A 11 -6.24 4.46 2.82
N LEU A 12 -7.53 4.13 2.78
CA LEU A 12 -8.06 2.85 3.21
C LEU A 12 -8.33 2.02 1.96
N VAL A 13 -7.67 0.87 1.86
CA VAL A 13 -7.87 -0.08 0.76
C VAL A 13 -8.76 -1.21 1.24
N PHE A 14 -9.86 -1.43 0.53
CA PHE A 14 -10.87 -2.43 0.85
C PHE A 14 -10.70 -3.63 -0.06
N PHE A 15 -10.64 -4.82 0.54
CA PHE A 15 -10.54 -6.10 -0.16
C PHE A 15 -11.83 -6.89 0.11
N PRO A 16 -12.72 -7.04 -0.88
CA PRO A 16 -13.90 -7.89 -0.74
C PRO A 16 -13.49 -9.38 -0.65
N PRO A 17 -14.42 -10.28 -0.27
CA PRO A 17 -14.15 -11.71 -0.27
C PRO A 17 -13.76 -12.16 -1.68
N GLN A 18 -12.63 -12.86 -1.80
CA GLN A 18 -12.07 -13.27 -3.08
C GLN A 18 -11.12 -14.45 -2.93
N THR A 19 -11.05 -15.30 -3.96
CA THR A 19 -10.06 -16.37 -4.07
C THR A 19 -8.84 -15.88 -4.85
N ARG A 20 -7.65 -15.98 -4.27
CA ARG A 20 -6.37 -15.68 -4.95
C ARG A 20 -5.40 -16.83 -4.76
N ASP A 21 -4.86 -17.36 -5.85
CA ASP A 21 -3.84 -18.42 -5.83
C ASP A 21 -4.18 -19.65 -4.95
N GLY A 22 -5.48 -19.98 -4.86
CA GLY A 22 -5.99 -21.11 -4.06
C GLY A 22 -6.24 -20.78 -2.58
N HIS A 23 -6.08 -19.52 -2.17
CA HIS A 23 -6.42 -19.03 -0.85
C HIS A 23 -7.71 -18.20 -0.91
N ASP A 24 -8.69 -18.58 -0.09
CA ASP A 24 -9.97 -17.88 0.01
C ASP A 24 -9.92 -16.82 1.11
N LEU A 25 -10.14 -15.55 0.73
CA LEU A 25 -10.51 -14.50 1.66
C LEU A 25 -12.03 -14.59 1.86
N GLU A 26 -12.46 -15.23 2.94
CA GLU A 26 -13.89 -15.40 3.26
C GLU A 26 -14.55 -14.10 3.77
N GLU A 27 -13.75 -13.20 4.35
CA GLU A 27 -14.21 -11.94 4.94
C GLU A 27 -13.73 -10.74 4.12
N SER A 28 -14.47 -9.63 4.19
CA SER A 28 -14.01 -8.33 3.70
C SER A 28 -12.94 -7.76 4.63
N TYR A 29 -11.81 -7.31 4.07
CA TYR A 29 -10.73 -6.68 4.82
C TYR A 29 -10.54 -5.22 4.45
N VAL A 30 -9.97 -4.45 5.38
CA VAL A 30 -9.49 -3.09 5.11
C VAL A 30 -8.13 -2.86 5.72
N VAL A 31 -7.26 -2.25 4.93
CA VAL A 31 -5.89 -1.90 5.34
C VAL A 31 -5.67 -0.41 5.13
N GLN A 32 -5.07 0.25 6.12
CA GLN A 32 -4.55 1.60 5.93
C GLN A 32 -3.19 1.53 5.24
N VAL A 33 -3.04 2.32 4.18
CA VAL A 33 -1.79 2.48 3.46
C VAL A 33 -1.46 3.96 3.30
N MET A 34 -0.17 4.26 3.19
CA MET A 34 0.32 5.59 2.86
C MET A 34 1.57 5.45 2.01
N VAL A 35 1.69 6.26 0.96
CA VAL A 35 2.93 6.40 0.20
C VAL A 35 3.55 7.75 0.50
N LYS A 36 4.83 7.79 0.86
CA LYS A 36 5.58 8.99 1.21
C LYS A 36 6.86 9.05 0.39
N ILE A 37 7.45 10.24 0.26
CA ILE A 37 8.86 10.35 -0.12
C ILE A 37 9.73 9.87 1.05
N GLU A 38 10.79 9.11 0.77
CA GLU A 38 11.69 8.52 1.79
C GLU A 38 12.27 9.56 2.75
N SER A 39 12.54 10.77 2.28
CA SER A 39 13.04 11.85 3.13
C SER A 39 11.88 12.70 3.67
N GLU A 40 11.55 12.51 4.95
CA GLU A 40 10.53 13.31 5.66
C GLU A 40 10.93 14.80 5.81
N THR A 41 12.20 15.13 5.59
CA THR A 41 12.74 16.48 5.72
C THR A 41 12.76 17.27 4.42
N ARG A 42 12.57 16.61 3.27
CA ARG A 42 12.56 17.27 1.96
C ARG A 42 11.16 17.31 1.39
N SER A 43 10.82 18.42 0.74
CA SER A 43 9.65 18.45 -0.13
C SER A 43 9.90 17.57 -1.37
N PRO A 44 8.85 16.94 -1.93
CA PRO A 44 8.97 16.21 -3.19
C PRO A 44 9.52 17.14 -4.28
N THR A 45 10.51 16.67 -5.03
CA THR A 45 11.00 17.38 -6.21
C THR A 45 10.04 17.15 -7.39
N ARG A 46 10.18 17.95 -8.45
CA ARG A 46 9.41 17.73 -9.68
C ARG A 46 9.66 16.35 -10.28
N GLU A 47 10.90 15.86 -10.18
CA GLU A 47 11.31 14.54 -10.66
C GLU A 47 10.63 13.42 -9.86
N ASP A 48 10.56 13.55 -8.53
CA ASP A 48 9.84 12.56 -7.71
C ASP A 48 8.37 12.48 -8.09
N VAL A 49 7.72 13.64 -8.26
CA VAL A 49 6.29 13.70 -8.58
C VAL A 49 6.02 13.15 -9.97
N ALA A 50 6.85 13.49 -10.97
CA ALA A 50 6.73 12.97 -12.33
C ALA A 50 6.92 11.46 -12.36
N THR A 51 8.03 10.96 -11.78
CA THR A 51 8.34 9.53 -11.75
C THR A 51 7.26 8.73 -11.01
N TYR A 52 6.77 9.25 -9.89
CA TYR A 52 5.69 8.61 -9.15
C TYR A 52 4.39 8.56 -9.96
N PHE A 53 4.06 9.64 -10.67
CA PHE A 53 2.85 9.72 -11.49
C PHE A 53 2.93 8.78 -12.70
N ASP A 54 4.08 8.68 -13.35
CA ASP A 54 4.31 7.78 -14.47
C ASP A 54 4.23 6.30 -14.04
N ALA A 55 4.73 5.97 -12.85
CA ALA A 55 4.69 4.61 -12.29
C ALA A 55 3.47 4.34 -11.37
N GLN A 56 2.49 5.25 -11.31
CA GLN A 56 1.45 5.21 -10.27
C GLN A 56 0.59 3.95 -10.32
N ASP A 57 0.31 3.45 -11.52
CA ASP A 57 -0.48 2.25 -11.77
C ASP A 57 0.26 1.01 -11.30
N GLU A 58 1.54 0.90 -11.67
CA GLU A 58 2.43 -0.19 -11.27
C GLU A 58 2.61 -0.20 -9.75
N ILE A 59 2.91 0.95 -9.15
CA ILE A 59 3.07 1.09 -7.70
C ILE A 59 1.79 0.68 -6.98
N THR A 60 0.63 1.13 -7.46
CA THR A 60 -0.65 0.77 -6.84
C THR A 60 -0.88 -0.73 -6.90
N ALA A 61 -0.70 -1.36 -8.06
CA ALA A 61 -0.87 -2.81 -8.23
C ALA A 61 0.12 -3.64 -7.39
N ALA A 62 1.38 -3.18 -7.28
CA ALA A 62 2.41 -3.82 -6.47
C ALA A 62 2.05 -3.75 -4.97
N ILE A 63 1.64 -2.57 -4.50
CA ILE A 63 1.18 -2.39 -3.12
C ILE A 63 -0.04 -3.27 -2.84
N GLU A 64 -1.05 -3.30 -3.70
CA GLU A 64 -2.23 -4.16 -3.52
C GLU A 64 -1.86 -5.62 -3.39
N SER A 65 -0.92 -6.10 -4.20
CA SER A 65 -0.44 -7.48 -4.11
C SER A 65 0.21 -7.74 -2.75
N ILE A 66 1.07 -6.85 -2.26
CA ILE A 66 1.67 -6.96 -0.92
C ILE A 66 0.60 -6.97 0.18
N LEU A 67 -0.41 -6.12 0.06
CA LEU A 67 -1.48 -6.02 1.05
C LEU A 67 -2.30 -7.32 1.10
N ILE A 68 -2.70 -7.86 -0.06
CA ILE A 68 -3.44 -9.13 -0.14
C ILE A 68 -2.61 -10.28 0.41
N GLU A 69 -1.35 -10.40 -0.01
CA GLU A 69 -0.46 -11.43 0.50
C GLU A 69 -0.29 -11.33 2.02
N ASN A 70 -0.17 -10.12 2.58
CA ASN A 70 -0.07 -9.92 4.03
C ASN A 70 -1.35 -10.28 4.79
N ILE A 71 -2.53 -10.20 4.16
CA ILE A 71 -3.79 -10.64 4.75
C ILE A 71 -3.82 -12.18 4.85
N ILE A 72 -3.39 -12.86 3.79
CA ILE A 72 -3.37 -14.32 3.70
C ILE A 72 -2.27 -14.91 4.61
N MET A 73 -1.07 -14.35 4.54
CA MET A 73 0.10 -14.80 5.29
C MET A 73 0.91 -13.61 5.82
N PRO A 74 1.25 -13.58 7.12
CA PRO A 74 2.04 -12.48 7.68
C PRO A 74 3.38 -12.30 6.96
N LEU A 75 3.55 -11.16 6.28
CA LEU A 75 4.81 -10.82 5.62
C LEU A 75 5.86 -10.28 6.61
N GLN A 76 7.08 -10.08 6.12
CA GLN A 76 8.15 -9.41 6.86
C GLN A 76 7.77 -7.97 7.22
N ARG A 77 8.49 -7.39 8.19
CA ARG A 77 8.25 -6.00 8.62
C ARG A 77 8.66 -4.96 7.58
N THR A 78 9.60 -5.32 6.71
CA THR A 78 10.12 -4.44 5.67
C THR A 78 10.20 -5.20 4.36
N ILE A 79 9.81 -4.55 3.27
CA ILE A 79 9.87 -5.07 1.91
C ILE A 79 10.44 -3.97 1.02
N GLU A 80 11.24 -4.34 0.03
CA GLU A 80 11.76 -3.41 -0.98
C GLU A 80 11.30 -3.87 -2.37
N ILE A 81 10.84 -2.92 -3.17
CA ILE A 81 10.44 -3.13 -4.56
C ILE A 81 11.28 -2.19 -5.42
N GLU A 82 11.98 -2.75 -6.38
CA GLU A 82 12.71 -2.01 -7.40
C GLU A 82 11.82 -1.91 -8.64
N GLY A 83 11.57 -0.69 -9.10
CA GLY A 83 10.88 -0.41 -10.35
C GLY A 83 11.78 0.35 -11.33
N GLU A 84 11.24 0.71 -12.49
CA GLU A 84 12.00 1.47 -13.47
C GLU A 84 12.23 2.92 -13.00
N GLY A 85 13.46 3.23 -12.58
CA GLY A 85 13.84 4.56 -12.11
C GLY A 85 13.37 4.91 -10.69
N TYR A 86 12.86 3.95 -9.92
CA TYR A 86 12.46 4.17 -8.53
C TYR A 86 12.68 2.95 -7.63
N VAL A 87 12.70 3.21 -6.32
CA VAL A 87 12.63 2.19 -5.27
C VAL A 87 11.51 2.54 -4.31
N LEU A 88 10.76 1.51 -3.91
CA LEU A 88 9.69 1.59 -2.93
C LEU A 88 10.01 0.70 -1.73
N VAL A 89 10.21 1.30 -0.56
CA VAL A 89 10.45 0.56 0.68
C VAL A 89 9.18 0.54 1.51
N GLY A 90 8.53 -0.61 1.62
CA GLY A 90 7.36 -0.84 2.47
C GLY A 90 7.76 -1.15 3.92
N GLU A 91 7.17 -0.44 4.87
CA GLU A 91 7.32 -0.69 6.31
C GLU A 91 5.95 -1.01 6.92
N LYS A 92 5.83 -2.19 7.50
CA LYS A 92 4.64 -2.67 8.22
C LYS A 92 4.65 -2.17 9.66
N LYS A 93 3.53 -1.59 10.10
CA LYS A 93 3.35 -1.04 11.45
C LYS A 93 2.04 -1.50 12.05
N ASP A 94 2.00 -1.71 13.36
CA ASP A 94 0.76 -1.99 14.07
C ASP A 94 -0.28 -0.88 13.85
N TRP A 95 -1.52 -1.27 13.51
CA TRP A 95 -2.63 -0.35 13.31
C TRP A 95 -3.57 -0.31 14.53
N LEU A 96 -3.05 0.19 15.65
CA LEU A 96 -3.79 0.22 16.93
C LEU A 96 -5.14 0.95 16.84
N TYR A 97 -5.22 2.02 16.04
CA TYR A 97 -6.46 2.76 15.83
C TYR A 97 -7.47 1.96 14.99
N GLY A 98 -7.01 1.29 13.93
CA GLY A 98 -7.86 0.49 13.04
C GLY A 98 -8.63 -0.61 13.77
N ARG A 99 -8.02 -1.22 14.79
CA ARG A 99 -8.65 -2.25 15.64
C ARG A 99 -9.92 -1.78 16.37
N ARG A 100 -10.16 -0.47 16.46
CA ARG A 100 -11.34 0.12 17.11
C ARG A 100 -12.40 0.58 16.11
N LEU A 101 -12.07 0.57 14.82
CA LEU A 101 -12.97 0.98 13.77
C LEU A 101 -13.99 -0.11 13.48
N HIS A 102 -15.25 0.28 13.39
CA HIS A 102 -16.34 -0.56 12.90
C HIS A 102 -16.67 -0.06 11.50
N LEU A 103 -16.07 -0.69 10.49
CA LEU A 103 -16.21 -0.30 9.10
C LEU A 103 -17.21 -1.21 8.42
N LYS A 104 -17.99 -0.66 7.50
CA LYS A 104 -19.01 -1.39 6.73
C LYS A 104 -18.92 -1.05 5.25
N TRP A 105 -19.22 -2.03 4.42
CA TRP A 105 -19.45 -1.87 2.98
C TRP A 105 -20.91 -2.21 2.69
N GLY A 106 -21.77 -1.17 2.67
CA GLY A 106 -23.21 -1.37 2.71
C GLY A 106 -23.62 -2.02 4.03
N ASP A 107 -24.23 -3.21 3.98
CA ASP A 107 -24.64 -3.97 5.16
C ASP A 107 -23.57 -4.96 5.65
N GLU A 108 -22.48 -5.14 4.90
CA GLU A 108 -21.42 -6.08 5.23
C GLU A 108 -20.40 -5.44 6.19
N ASP A 109 -20.05 -6.16 7.25
CA ASP A 109 -18.96 -5.76 8.13
C ASP A 109 -17.60 -5.97 7.45
N VAL A 110 -16.71 -4.99 7.62
CA VAL A 110 -15.36 -5.02 7.06
C VAL A 110 -14.35 -5.10 8.20
N ARG A 111 -13.52 -6.14 8.18
CA ARG A 111 -12.52 -6.39 9.19
C ARG A 111 -11.27 -5.54 8.96
N ALA A 112 -10.94 -4.67 9.91
CA ALA A 112 -9.69 -3.96 9.90
C ALA A 112 -8.51 -4.92 10.14
N CYS A 113 -7.49 -4.82 9.30
CA CYS A 113 -6.25 -5.56 9.52
C CYS A 113 -5.52 -5.08 10.78
N ALA A 114 -4.74 -5.98 11.39
CA ALA A 114 -3.98 -5.66 12.60
C ALA A 114 -2.84 -4.67 12.35
N ASP A 115 -2.39 -4.59 11.10
CA ASP A 115 -1.26 -3.81 10.61
C ASP A 115 -1.70 -2.80 9.54
N LYS A 116 -0.89 -1.76 9.38
CA LYS A 116 -0.93 -0.76 8.31
C LYS A 116 0.44 -0.70 7.64
N TRP A 117 0.47 -0.14 6.44
CA TRP A 117 1.69 -0.03 5.66
C TRP A 117 2.04 1.43 5.34
N VAL A 118 3.32 1.75 5.45
CA VAL A 118 3.90 3.00 4.94
C VAL A 118 4.94 2.64 3.90
N PHE A 119 4.76 3.10 2.67
CA PHE A 119 5.71 2.90 1.59
C PHE A 119 6.50 4.18 1.37
N TYR A 120 7.82 4.07 1.35
CA TYR A 120 8.75 5.17 1.11
C TYR A 120 9.27 5.08 -0.31
N PHE A 121 8.91 6.06 -1.12
CA PHE A 121 9.29 6.21 -2.51
C PHE A 121 10.54 7.08 -2.62
N ARG A 122 11.46 6.66 -3.49
CA ARG A 122 12.60 7.47 -3.94
C ARG A 122 12.87 7.22 -5.42
N THR A 123 13.26 8.26 -6.14
CA THR A 123 13.80 8.10 -7.49
C THR A 123 15.22 7.57 -7.43
N CYS A 124 15.56 6.72 -8.40
CA CYS A 124 16.91 6.23 -8.62
C CYS A 124 17.40 6.83 -9.93
N LYS A 125 18.57 7.48 -9.90
CA LYS A 125 19.19 7.94 -11.15
C LYS A 125 19.51 6.72 -11.99
N VAL A 126 18.95 6.67 -13.19
CA VAL A 126 19.41 5.74 -14.22
C VAL A 126 20.85 6.13 -14.52
N ALA A 127 21.80 5.22 -14.32
CA ALA A 127 23.17 5.44 -14.75
C ALA A 127 23.18 5.53 -16.28
N GLU A 128 23.50 6.71 -16.82
CA GLU A 128 23.72 6.95 -18.25
C GLU A 128 24.91 6.14 -18.79
#